data_AF-A0A8T8SD12-F1
#
_entry.id   AF-A0A8T8SD12-F1
#
_cell.length_a   1.000
_cell.length_b   1.000
_cell.length_c   1.000
_cell.angle_alpha   90.00
_cell.angle_beta   90.00
_cell.angle_gamma   90.00
#
_symmetry.space_group_name_H-M   'P 1'
#
loop_
_entity.id
_entity.type
_entity.pdbx_description
1 polymer ?
#
loop_
_entity_poly.entity_id
_entity_poly.type
_entity_poly.pdbx_seq_one_letter_code
_entity_poly.pdbx_strand_id
1 'polypeptide(L)'
;MSKVIVVGGGLSGLSAAHTLYERGANVLVLDKNPFFGGNSTKATSGINGAGTRGQSELGIPDTAKQFEADTTKSARDLARPDLIKVLTYQSGAAVNWLVDGFGLDLTKVSRLGGHSQPRTHRGGAQFPGMTITYAQMEKLEDLAESDPERVKIIRKARVTKLIHENGAVTG
;
A
#
# COMPACT_ATOMS: atom_id res chain seq x y z
N MET A 1 -0.56 -24.89 6.58
CA MET A 1 -0.34 -23.45 6.38
C MET A 1 -1.69 -22.77 6.33
N SER A 2 -1.85 -21.61 6.99
CA SER A 2 -3.10 -20.85 6.96
C SER A 2 -3.29 -20.17 5.60
N LYS A 3 -4.45 -20.40 4.98
CA LYS A 3 -4.89 -19.68 3.78
C LYS A 3 -5.58 -18.39 4.20
N VAL A 4 -5.17 -17.26 3.62
CA VAL A 4 -5.78 -15.94 3.86
C VAL A 4 -6.42 -15.45 2.58
N ILE A 5 -7.67 -14.99 2.66
CA ILE A 5 -8.39 -14.41 1.52
C ILE A 5 -8.28 -12.90 1.59
N VAL A 6 -7.74 -12.29 0.54
CA VAL A 6 -7.66 -10.85 0.36
C VAL A 6 -8.72 -10.41 -0.64
N VAL A 7 -9.55 -9.46 -0.25
CA VAL A 7 -10.66 -8.97 -1.08
C VAL A 7 -10.34 -7.59 -1.64
N GLY A 8 -10.16 -7.54 -2.96
CA GLY A 8 -9.82 -6.36 -3.75
C GLY A 8 -8.35 -6.33 -4.15
N GLY A 9 -8.07 -6.24 -5.45
CA GLY A 9 -6.74 -6.08 -6.05
C GLY A 9 -6.35 -4.62 -6.24
N GLY A 10 -6.81 -3.71 -5.38
CA GLY A 10 -6.26 -2.36 -5.29
C GLY A 10 -4.93 -2.34 -4.54
N LEU A 11 -4.30 -1.17 -4.42
CA LEU A 11 -2.98 -1.04 -3.78
C LEU A 11 -2.92 -1.71 -2.40
N SER A 12 -3.88 -1.45 -1.52
CA SER A 12 -3.92 -2.02 -0.17
C SER A 12 -4.02 -3.55 -0.17
N GLY A 13 -4.80 -4.12 -1.08
CA GLY A 13 -4.97 -5.57 -1.16
C GLY A 13 -3.75 -6.26 -1.75
N LEU A 14 -3.14 -5.68 -2.78
CA LEU A 14 -1.87 -6.17 -3.32
C LEU A 14 -0.75 -6.10 -2.27
N SER A 15 -0.65 -4.99 -1.53
CA SER A 15 0.35 -4.87 -0.44
C SER A 15 0.10 -5.88 0.69
N ALA A 16 -1.16 -6.12 1.04
CA ALA A 16 -1.51 -7.15 2.01
C ALA A 16 -1.13 -8.55 1.50
N ALA A 17 -1.42 -8.87 0.23
CA ALA A 17 -1.09 -10.15 -0.38
C ALA A 17 0.41 -10.44 -0.37
N HIS A 18 1.24 -9.46 -0.78
CA HIS A 18 2.70 -9.58 -0.72
C HIS A 18 3.20 -9.77 0.71
N THR A 19 2.75 -8.92 1.65
CA THR A 19 3.18 -9.03 3.06
C THR A 19 2.80 -10.39 3.67
N LEU A 20 1.62 -10.91 3.35
CA LEU A 20 1.17 -12.23 3.80
C LEU A 20 2.03 -13.36 3.21
N TYR A 21 2.32 -13.29 1.90
CA TYR A 21 3.17 -14.25 1.21
C TYR A 21 4.60 -14.28 1.78
N GLU A 22 5.21 -13.10 1.97
CA GLU A 22 6.53 -12.91 2.58
C GLU A 22 6.59 -13.47 4.01
N ARG A 23 5.46 -13.46 4.73
CA ARG A 23 5.33 -14.02 6.09
C ARG A 23 4.95 -15.50 6.12
N GLY A 24 4.96 -16.19 4.98
CA GLY A 24 4.75 -17.64 4.91
C GLY A 24 3.28 -18.08 4.78
N ALA A 25 2.34 -17.16 4.61
CA ALA A 25 0.93 -17.53 4.38
C ALA A 25 0.69 -17.98 2.93
N ASN A 26 -0.41 -18.71 2.72
CA ASN A 26 -0.96 -18.95 1.38
C ASN A 26 -2.07 -17.92 1.14
N VAL A 27 -2.06 -17.27 -0.01
CA VAL A 27 -2.89 -16.10 -0.30
C VAL A 27 -3.83 -16.40 -1.47
N LEU A 28 -5.11 -16.11 -1.28
CA LEU A 28 -6.10 -16.04 -2.35
C LEU A 28 -6.55 -14.58 -2.50
N VAL A 29 -6.31 -13.97 -3.65
CA VAL A 29 -6.79 -12.62 -3.95
C VAL A 29 -8.02 -12.68 -4.84
N LEU A 30 -9.11 -12.07 -4.38
CA LEU A 30 -10.38 -11.97 -5.08
C LEU A 30 -10.64 -10.54 -5.51
N ASP A 31 -10.98 -10.29 -6.78
CA ASP A 31 -11.45 -8.97 -7.22
C ASP A 31 -12.72 -9.10 -8.08
N LYS A 32 -13.67 -8.18 -7.87
CA LYS A 32 -14.93 -8.13 -8.62
C LYS A 32 -14.75 -7.70 -10.07
N ASN A 33 -13.66 -6.99 -10.39
CA ASN A 33 -13.36 -6.46 -11.71
C ASN A 33 -12.54 -7.47 -12.54
N PRO A 34 -12.52 -7.32 -13.87
CA PRO A 34 -11.67 -8.12 -14.75
C PRO A 34 -10.18 -7.82 -14.63
N PHE A 35 -9.80 -6.67 -14.05
CA PHE A 35 -8.42 -6.23 -13.86
C PHE A 35 -8.24 -5.66 -12.45
N PHE A 36 -7.04 -5.82 -11.90
CA PHE A 36 -6.65 -5.22 -10.64
C PHE A 36 -6.40 -3.70 -10.79
N GLY A 37 -6.27 -3.04 -9.63
CA GLY A 37 -5.79 -1.68 -9.50
C GLY A 37 -6.77 -0.70 -8.89
N GLY A 38 -8.06 -0.81 -9.22
CA GLY A 38 -9.11 0.02 -8.63
C GLY A 38 -8.86 1.53 -8.81
N ASN A 39 -9.12 2.33 -7.77
CA ASN A 39 -8.84 3.77 -7.80
C ASN A 39 -7.36 4.10 -7.62
N SER A 40 -6.55 3.18 -7.09
CA SER A 40 -5.13 3.43 -6.80
C SER A 40 -4.33 3.73 -8.06
N THR A 41 -4.67 3.12 -9.19
CA THR A 41 -4.03 3.38 -10.50
C THR A 41 -4.24 4.81 -10.99
N LYS A 42 -5.27 5.50 -10.51
CA LYS A 42 -5.62 6.88 -10.91
C LYS A 42 -4.91 7.94 -10.07
N ALA A 43 -4.18 7.54 -9.02
CA ALA A 43 -3.47 8.51 -8.17
C ALA A 43 -2.29 9.13 -8.93
N THR A 44 -2.26 10.47 -8.99
CA THR A 44 -1.28 11.22 -9.81
C THR A 44 -0.20 11.90 -8.98
N SER A 45 -0.45 12.23 -7.71
CA SER A 45 0.47 13.06 -6.93
C SER A 45 1.66 12.29 -6.38
N GLY A 46 1.45 11.06 -5.89
CA GLY A 46 2.47 10.24 -5.22
C GLY A 46 2.00 9.63 -3.91
N ILE A 47 2.93 9.10 -3.13
CA ILE A 47 2.70 8.47 -1.82
C ILE A 47 3.42 9.27 -0.74
N ASN A 48 2.76 9.51 0.40
CA ASN A 48 3.38 10.24 1.50
C ASN A 48 4.25 9.32 2.36
N GLY A 49 5.48 9.76 2.65
CA GLY A 49 6.42 9.07 3.54
C GLY A 49 7.28 10.07 4.28
N ALA A 50 7.39 9.93 5.61
CA ALA A 50 8.25 10.78 6.45
C ALA A 50 9.42 9.98 7.01
N GLY A 51 10.59 10.61 7.12
CA GLY A 51 11.84 9.98 7.53
C GLY A 51 12.35 8.93 6.53
N THR A 52 12.05 9.08 5.24
CA THR A 52 12.49 8.13 4.21
C THR A 52 13.96 8.29 3.84
N ARG A 53 14.55 7.25 3.23
CA ARG A 53 15.92 7.33 2.69
C ARG A 53 16.02 8.45 1.63
N GLY A 54 15.03 8.55 0.74
CA GLY A 54 14.98 9.61 -0.27
C GLY A 54 14.87 11.03 0.30
N GLN A 55 14.17 11.23 1.43
CA GLN A 55 14.19 12.52 2.13
C GLN A 55 15.58 12.83 2.70
N SER A 56 16.23 11.84 3.30
CA SER A 56 17.59 11.99 3.85
C SER A 56 18.62 12.34 2.77
N GLU A 57 18.57 11.69 1.60
CA GLU A 57 19.46 11.96 0.46
C GLU A 57 19.30 13.37 -0.09
N LEU A 58 18.09 13.94 -0.02
CA LEU A 58 17.77 15.31 -0.42
C LEU A 58 17.98 16.34 0.71
N GLY A 59 18.45 15.90 1.89
CA GLY A 59 18.63 16.79 3.05
C GLY A 59 17.33 17.36 3.62
N ILE A 60 16.19 16.69 3.42
CA ILE A 60 14.87 17.13 3.92
C ILE A 60 14.71 16.67 5.38
N PRO A 61 14.60 17.60 6.36
CA PRO A 61 14.53 17.26 7.78
C PRO A 61 13.08 17.00 8.22
N ASP A 62 12.41 16.03 7.58
CA ASP A 62 11.05 15.61 7.94
C ASP A 62 11.05 14.46 8.93
N THR A 63 10.02 14.39 9.78
CA THR A 63 9.86 13.37 10.81
C THR A 63 8.44 12.85 10.87
N ALA A 64 8.26 11.61 11.32
CA ALA A 64 6.94 11.03 11.54
C ALA A 64 6.08 11.90 12.48
N LYS A 65 6.69 12.54 13.49
CA LYS A 65 6.00 13.46 14.41
C LYS A 65 5.47 14.73 13.72
N GLN A 66 6.24 15.30 12.80
CA GLN A 66 5.76 16.44 11.99
C GLN A 66 4.60 16.01 11.08
N PHE A 67 4.71 14.83 10.46
CA PHE A 67 3.64 14.29 9.64
C PHE A 67 2.37 13.96 10.45
N GLU A 68 2.52 13.43 11.67
CA GLU A 68 1.43 13.19 12.63
C GLU A 68 0.71 14.50 12.98
N ALA A 69 1.46 15.56 13.28
CA ALA A 69 0.91 16.87 13.60
C ALA A 69 0.13 17.47 12.41
N ASP A 70 0.68 17.41 11.20
CA ASP A 70 0.01 17.90 9.98
C ASP A 70 -1.27 17.11 9.69
N THR A 71 -1.22 15.79 9.84
CA THR A 71 -2.37 14.89 9.65
C THR A 71 -3.47 15.17 10.67
N THR A 72 -3.10 15.30 11.95
CA THR A 72 -4.04 15.60 13.04
C THR A 72 -4.70 16.95 12.85
N LYS A 73 -3.91 17.98 12.48
CA LYS A 73 -4.43 19.32 12.18
C LYS A 73 -5.43 19.30 11.02
N SER A 74 -5.16 18.49 9.99
CA SER A 74 -6.03 18.36 8.83
C SER A 74 -7.31 17.59 9.13
N ALA A 75 -7.25 16.59 10.03
CA ALA A 75 -8.38 15.74 10.41
C ALA A 75 -9.40 16.44 11.32
N ARG A 76 -9.01 17.51 12.03
CA ARG A 76 -9.87 18.30 12.92
C ARG A 76 -10.58 17.40 13.95
N ASP A 77 -11.90 17.43 13.98
CA ASP A 77 -12.80 16.69 14.88
C ASP A 77 -12.93 15.19 14.53
N LEU A 78 -12.45 14.77 13.36
CA LEU A 78 -12.47 13.38 12.91
C LEU A 78 -11.15 12.63 13.18
N ALA A 79 -10.24 13.23 13.94
CA ALA A 79 -8.94 12.65 14.22
C ALA A 79 -9.05 11.30 14.96
N ARG A 80 -8.31 10.31 14.46
CA ARG A 80 -8.14 8.99 15.07
C ARG A 80 -6.67 8.79 15.41
N PRO A 81 -6.21 9.22 16.60
CA PRO A 81 -4.79 9.28 16.93
C PRO A 81 -4.07 7.94 16.80
N ASP A 82 -4.76 6.85 17.14
CA ASP A 82 -4.29 5.47 16.97
C ASP A 82 -3.94 5.16 15.50
N LEU A 83 -4.84 5.49 14.57
CA LEU A 83 -4.64 5.23 13.15
C LEU A 83 -3.67 6.22 12.50
N ILE A 84 -3.71 7.48 12.90
CA ILE A 84 -2.78 8.51 12.41
C ILE A 84 -1.35 8.16 12.78
N LYS A 85 -1.12 7.67 14.01
CA LYS A 85 0.20 7.23 14.45
C LYS A 85 0.70 6.05 13.62
N VAL A 86 -0.14 5.05 13.36
CA VAL A 86 0.24 3.93 12.46
C VAL A 86 0.59 4.46 11.06
N LEU A 87 -0.29 5.26 10.46
CA LEU A 87 -0.10 5.84 9.12
C LEU A 87 1.26 6.57 9.02
N THR A 88 1.54 7.46 9.96
CA THR A 88 2.68 8.38 9.87
C THR A 88 4.00 7.72 10.25
N TYR A 89 4.04 6.91 11.30
CA TYR A 89 5.29 6.26 11.75
C TYR A 89 5.67 5.05 10.89
N GLN A 90 4.73 4.41 10.21
CA GLN A 90 5.03 3.32 9.26
C GLN A 90 5.27 3.82 7.82
N SER A 91 4.96 5.09 7.53
CA SER A 91 5.02 5.63 6.16
C SER A 91 6.42 5.55 5.54
N GLY A 92 7.46 5.86 6.31
CA GLY A 92 8.84 5.84 5.82
C GLY A 92 9.28 4.43 5.38
N ALA A 93 9.01 3.44 6.24
CA ALA A 93 9.29 2.03 5.96
C ALA A 93 8.46 1.51 4.78
N ALA A 94 7.19 1.91 4.67
CA ALA A 94 6.34 1.52 3.55
C ALA A 94 6.86 2.06 2.19
N VAL A 95 7.33 3.32 2.15
CA VAL A 95 7.95 3.87 0.93
C VAL A 95 9.22 3.12 0.58
N ASN A 96 10.10 2.84 1.55
CA ASN A 96 11.33 2.09 1.30
C ASN A 96 11.05 0.65 0.85
N TRP A 97 10.04 -0.02 1.43
CA TRP A 97 9.60 -1.36 1.00
C TRP A 97 9.12 -1.37 -0.46
N LEU A 98 8.42 -0.31 -0.91
CA LEU A 98 8.05 -0.17 -2.32
C LEU A 98 9.27 -0.02 -3.23
N VAL A 99 10.25 0.79 -2.83
CA VAL A 99 11.50 0.98 -3.59
C VAL A 99 12.28 -0.33 -3.68
N ASP A 100 12.57 -0.96 -2.54
CA ASP A 100 13.46 -2.11 -2.46
C ASP A 100 12.78 -3.40 -2.95
N GLY A 101 11.51 -3.60 -2.62
CA GLY A 101 10.76 -4.82 -2.92
C GLY A 101 10.21 -4.90 -4.34
N PHE A 102 10.02 -3.75 -5.01
CA PHE A 102 9.39 -3.67 -6.34
C PHE A 102 10.20 -2.85 -7.34
N GLY A 103 11.41 -2.41 -7.00
CA GLY A 103 12.28 -1.65 -7.90
C GLY A 103 11.70 -0.29 -8.30
N LEU A 104 10.86 0.31 -7.45
CA LEU A 104 10.16 1.54 -7.78
C LEU A 104 11.06 2.77 -7.60
N ASP A 105 11.09 3.64 -8.61
CA ASP A 105 11.64 4.99 -8.47
C ASP A 105 10.65 5.88 -7.71
N LEU A 106 11.01 6.24 -6.47
CA LEU A 106 10.28 7.16 -5.60
C LEU A 106 11.18 8.30 -5.08
N THR A 107 12.20 8.65 -5.86
CA THR A 107 13.28 9.57 -5.48
C THR A 107 12.86 11.04 -5.46
N LYS A 108 11.85 11.43 -6.24
CA LYS A 108 11.36 12.82 -6.25
C LYS A 108 10.42 13.04 -5.09
N VAL A 109 10.73 14.03 -4.25
CA VAL A 109 9.92 14.40 -3.10
C VAL A 109 9.35 15.80 -3.30
N SER A 110 8.04 15.94 -3.18
CA SER A 110 7.33 17.21 -3.34
C SER A 110 6.53 17.55 -2.08
N ARG A 111 6.31 18.85 -1.87
CA ARG A 111 5.44 19.36 -0.81
C ARG A 111 4.06 19.62 -1.38
N LEU A 112 3.05 18.96 -0.82
CA LEU A 112 1.64 19.22 -1.14
C LEU A 112 0.98 20.09 -0.05
N GLY A 113 -0.23 20.56 -0.34
CA GLY A 113 -1.01 21.38 0.59
C GLY A 113 -1.20 20.70 1.95
N GLY A 114 -1.11 21.50 3.02
CA GLY A 114 -1.26 21.01 4.40
C GLY A 114 -0.01 20.36 4.99
N HIS A 115 1.05 20.11 4.21
CA HIS A 115 2.30 19.56 4.73
C HIS A 115 3.26 20.66 5.19
N SER A 116 3.91 20.46 6.33
CA SER A 116 5.00 21.28 6.85
C SER A 116 6.33 21.05 6.13
N GLN A 117 6.56 19.82 5.64
CA GLN A 117 7.76 19.42 4.90
C GLN A 117 7.42 18.71 3.56
N PRO A 118 8.32 18.71 2.58
CA PRO A 118 8.17 17.87 1.38
C PRO A 118 8.21 16.39 1.77
N ARG A 119 7.18 15.62 1.41
CA ARG A 119 7.05 14.20 1.79
C ARG A 119 6.25 13.35 0.82
N THR A 120 5.78 13.93 -0.28
CA THR A 120 5.07 13.18 -1.30
C THR A 120 6.08 12.63 -2.30
N HIS A 121 6.31 11.34 -2.21
CA HIS A 121 7.23 10.57 -3.04
C HIS A 121 6.61 10.17 -4.36
N ARG A 122 7.38 10.33 -5.44
CA ARG A 122 7.03 9.93 -6.80
C ARG A 122 8.28 9.69 -7.65
N GLY A 123 8.13 8.98 -8.75
CA GLY A 123 9.20 8.80 -9.73
C GLY A 123 9.18 9.82 -10.86
N GLY A 124 9.95 9.55 -11.90
CA GLY A 124 9.88 10.26 -13.18
C GLY A 124 8.58 10.06 -13.98
N ALA A 125 7.81 9.01 -13.68
CA ALA A 125 6.60 8.64 -14.42
C ALA A 125 5.44 9.65 -14.21
N GLN A 126 4.59 9.77 -15.23
CA GLN A 126 3.46 10.70 -15.24
C GLN A 126 2.32 10.30 -14.26
N PHE A 127 2.24 9.01 -13.88
CA PHE A 127 1.18 8.46 -13.03
C PHE A 127 1.73 7.54 -11.93
N PRO A 128 2.23 8.08 -10.80
CA PRO A 128 2.84 7.30 -9.73
C PRO A 128 1.95 6.18 -9.18
N GLY A 129 0.64 6.42 -9.05
CA GLY A 129 -0.30 5.42 -8.58
C GLY A 129 -0.40 4.21 -9.51
N MET A 130 -0.37 4.43 -10.81
CA MET A 130 -0.33 3.36 -11.81
C MET A 130 0.97 2.55 -11.68
N THR A 131 2.12 3.22 -11.65
CA THR A 131 3.44 2.56 -11.54
C THR A 131 3.53 1.68 -10.30
N ILE A 132 3.17 2.21 -9.12
CA ILE A 132 3.24 1.45 -7.86
C ILE A 132 2.29 0.26 -7.87
N THR A 133 1.07 0.45 -8.40
CA THR A 133 0.04 -0.59 -8.38
C THR A 133 0.35 -1.68 -9.40
N TYR A 134 0.88 -1.34 -10.57
CA TYR A 134 1.24 -2.30 -11.61
C TYR A 134 2.44 -3.14 -11.23
N ALA A 135 3.49 -2.54 -10.65
CA ALA A 135 4.65 -3.31 -10.17
C ALA A 135 4.24 -4.37 -9.12
N GLN A 136 3.30 -4.03 -8.23
CA GLN A 136 2.76 -5.01 -7.28
C GLN A 136 1.85 -6.05 -7.94
N MET A 137 1.09 -5.66 -8.95
CA MET A 137 0.22 -6.57 -9.70
C MET A 137 1.05 -7.59 -10.47
N GLU A 138 2.01 -7.14 -11.28
CA GLU A 138 2.91 -7.99 -12.08
C GLU A 138 3.64 -8.98 -11.19
N LYS A 139 4.29 -8.50 -10.11
CA LYS A 139 4.98 -9.39 -9.16
C LYS A 139 4.03 -10.43 -8.53
N LEU A 140 2.78 -10.08 -8.27
CA LEU A 140 1.82 -11.04 -7.70
C LEU A 140 1.32 -12.05 -8.74
N GLU A 141 1.16 -11.63 -10.00
CA GLU A 141 0.86 -12.53 -11.12
C GLU A 141 2.01 -13.52 -11.34
N ASP A 142 3.25 -13.06 -11.35
CA ASP A 142 4.45 -13.91 -11.43
C ASP A 142 4.50 -14.93 -10.29
N LEU A 143 4.16 -14.52 -9.06
CA LEU A 143 4.07 -15.43 -7.91
C LEU A 143 2.93 -16.44 -8.06
N ALA A 144 1.79 -16.06 -8.65
CA ALA A 144 0.70 -16.98 -8.90
C ALA A 144 1.05 -18.03 -9.97
N GLU A 145 1.93 -17.69 -10.91
CA GLU A 145 2.45 -18.63 -11.93
C GLU A 145 3.57 -19.52 -11.39
N SER A 146 4.52 -18.94 -10.66
CA SER A 146 5.71 -19.64 -10.15
C SER A 146 5.47 -20.44 -8.86
N ASP A 147 4.49 -20.04 -8.04
CA ASP A 147 4.13 -20.68 -6.76
C ASP A 147 2.59 -20.80 -6.60
N PRO A 148 1.91 -21.52 -7.52
CA PRO A 148 0.44 -21.59 -7.59
C PRO A 148 -0.21 -22.27 -6.37
N GLU A 149 0.56 -23.03 -5.59
CA GLU A 149 0.09 -23.64 -4.35
C GLU A 149 -0.05 -22.61 -3.22
N ARG A 150 0.75 -21.53 -3.27
CA ARG A 150 0.76 -20.48 -2.26
C ARG A 150 0.06 -19.21 -2.71
N VAL A 151 0.01 -18.88 -3.99
CA VAL A 151 -0.66 -17.66 -4.48
C VAL A 151 -1.70 -18.02 -5.53
N LYS A 152 -2.95 -17.62 -5.29
CA LYS A 152 -4.06 -17.77 -6.26
C LYS A 152 -4.76 -16.44 -6.46
N ILE A 153 -5.10 -16.15 -7.71
CA ILE A 153 -5.80 -14.93 -8.11
C ILE A 153 -7.10 -15.32 -8.80
N ILE A 154 -8.23 -14.77 -8.36
CA ILE A 154 -9.52 -14.92 -9.03
C ILE A 154 -10.13 -13.53 -9.27
N ARG A 155 -10.33 -13.20 -10.54
CA ARG A 155 -10.95 -11.97 -11.00
C ARG A 155 -12.40 -12.21 -11.36
N LYS A 156 -13.17 -11.14 -11.57
CA LYS A 156 -14.63 -11.21 -11.77
C LYS A 156 -15.37 -11.94 -10.64
N ALA A 157 -14.78 -11.95 -9.44
CA ALA A 157 -15.31 -12.61 -8.25
C ALA A 157 -15.74 -11.54 -7.23
N ARG A 158 -17.05 -11.31 -7.17
CA ARG A 158 -17.62 -10.40 -6.17
C ARG A 158 -17.84 -11.14 -4.87
N VAL A 159 -17.06 -10.81 -3.84
CA VAL A 159 -17.34 -11.23 -2.47
C VAL A 159 -18.56 -10.47 -1.97
N THR A 160 -19.53 -11.20 -1.40
CA THR A 160 -20.81 -10.65 -0.94
C THR A 160 -21.00 -10.72 0.57
N LYS A 161 -20.31 -11.64 1.24
CA LYS A 161 -20.48 -11.89 2.67
C LYS A 161 -19.24 -12.58 3.25
N LEU A 162 -18.95 -12.28 4.52
CA LEU A 162 -18.03 -13.07 5.36
C LEU A 162 -18.81 -14.17 6.08
N ILE A 163 -18.25 -15.37 6.09
CA ILE A 163 -18.77 -16.54 6.80
C ILE A 163 -18.23 -16.47 8.23
N HIS A 164 -19.13 -16.61 9.20
CA HIS A 164 -18.79 -16.59 10.62
C HIS A 164 -19.26 -17.87 11.29
N GLU A 165 -18.39 -18.42 12.14
CA GLU A 165 -18.70 -19.52 13.05
C GLU A 165 -18.16 -19.15 14.44
N ASN A 166 -18.99 -19.29 15.48
CA ASN A 166 -18.62 -19.03 16.87
C ASN A 166 -17.97 -17.64 17.11
N GLY A 167 -18.42 -16.62 16.36
CA GLY A 167 -17.91 -15.24 16.47
C GLY A 167 -16.59 -14.97 15.75
N ALA A 168 -16.01 -15.96 15.06
CA ALA A 168 -14.81 -15.81 14.25
C ALA A 168 -15.13 -15.90 12.75
N VAL A 169 -14.32 -15.25 11.91
CA VAL A 169 -14.40 -15.38 10.45
C VAL A 169 -13.79 -16.71 10.03
N THR A 170 -14.54 -17.53 9.29
CA THR A 170 -14.08 -18.84 8.78
C THR A 170 -14.01 -18.91 7.26
N GLY A 171 -14.57 -17.93 6.54
CA GLY A 171 -14.54 -17.86 5.07
C GLY A 171 -15.12 -16.59 4.48
#